data_AF-A0A7K4DDR9-F1
#
_entry.id   AF-A0A7K4DDR9-F1
#
_cell.length_a   1.000
_cell.length_b   1.000
_cell.length_c   1.000
_cell.angle_alpha   90.00
_cell.angle_beta   90.00
_cell.angle_gamma   90.00
#
_symmetry.space_group_name_H-M   'P 1'
#
loop_
_entity.id
_entity.type
_entity.pdbx_description
1 polymer ?
#
loop_
_entity_poly.entity_id
_entity_poly.type
_entity_poly.pdbx_seq_one_letter_code
_entity_poly.pdbx_strand_id
1 'polypeptide(L)'
;MYTGIINRAKADNAWITRAIDVVDWFRMRRCVRLDYSKTKEHLSITVAGLEPARSLPPLRLRVHVDPEQVRHIDAEYVCGDGYVDIRCDRERVNVVLA
;
A
#
# COMPACT_ATOMS: atom_id res chain seq x y z
N MET A 1 -32.08 4.69 6.54
CA MET A 1 -31.17 5.70 5.96
C MET A 1 -29.70 5.36 6.25
N TYR A 2 -29.31 5.18 7.52
CA TYR A 2 -27.93 4.83 7.91
C TYR A 2 -27.41 3.51 7.31
N THR A 3 -28.24 2.47 7.27
CA THR A 3 -27.92 1.18 6.63
C THR A 3 -27.63 1.30 5.13
N GLY A 4 -28.28 2.23 4.43
CA GLY A 4 -28.01 2.49 3.01
C GLY A 4 -26.61 3.06 2.77
N ILE A 5 -26.15 3.95 3.65
CA ILE A 5 -24.80 4.53 3.59
C ILE A 5 -23.75 3.44 3.83
N ILE A 6 -23.94 2.60 4.84
CA ILE A 6 -23.02 1.47 5.14
C ILE A 6 -22.95 0.50 3.97
N ASN A 7 -24.07 0.14 3.37
CA ASN A 7 -24.09 -0.81 2.26
C ASN A 7 -23.38 -0.27 1.01
N ARG A 8 -23.57 1.02 0.70
CA ARG A 8 -22.83 1.67 -0.38
C ARG A 8 -21.33 1.74 -0.08
N ALA A 9 -20.96 2.16 1.13
CA ALA A 9 -19.57 2.18 1.56
C ALA A 9 -18.89 0.80 1.45
N LYS A 10 -19.59 -0.29 1.82
CA LYS A 10 -19.09 -1.65 1.62
C LYS A 10 -18.92 -2.02 0.15
N ALA A 11 -19.87 -1.65 -0.71
CA ALA A 11 -19.80 -1.88 -2.15
C ALA A 11 -18.60 -1.14 -2.79
N ASP A 12 -18.28 0.04 -2.27
CA ASP A 12 -17.13 0.84 -2.68
C ASP A 12 -15.81 0.39 -2.00
N ASN A 13 -15.82 -0.73 -1.28
CA ASN A 13 -14.69 -1.27 -0.53
C ASN A 13 -14.09 -0.28 0.49
N ALA A 14 -14.93 0.60 1.05
CA ALA A 14 -14.52 1.61 2.01
C ALA A 14 -14.15 0.98 3.37
N TRP A 15 -13.15 1.56 4.02
CA TRP A 15 -12.78 1.19 5.38
C TRP A 15 -13.73 1.84 6.40
N ILE A 16 -14.72 1.08 6.85
CA ILE A 16 -15.68 1.50 7.88
C ILE A 16 -15.11 1.14 9.25
N THR A 17 -14.76 2.14 10.06
CA THR A 17 -14.02 1.95 11.31
C THR A 17 -14.32 3.01 12.37
N ARG A 18 -13.72 2.89 13.56
CA ARG A 18 -13.80 3.90 14.63
C ARG A 18 -12.77 5.01 14.40
N ALA A 19 -13.05 6.19 14.93
CA ALA A 19 -12.13 7.33 14.82
C ALA A 19 -10.73 7.05 15.41
N ILE A 20 -10.64 6.28 16.49
CA ILE A 20 -9.34 5.93 17.10
C ILE A 20 -8.47 5.10 16.15
N ASP A 21 -9.06 4.15 15.42
CA ASP A 21 -8.34 3.29 14.49
C ASP A 21 -7.81 4.09 13.30
N VAL A 22 -8.53 5.15 12.87
CA VAL A 22 -8.06 6.10 11.86
C VAL A 22 -6.83 6.86 12.35
N VAL A 23 -6.86 7.36 13.60
CA VAL A 23 -5.73 8.08 14.22
C VAL A 23 -4.51 7.17 14.33
N ASP A 24 -4.70 5.94 14.77
CA ASP A 24 -3.62 4.95 14.89
C ASP A 24 -3.04 4.58 13.53
N TRP A 25 -3.87 4.45 12.49
CA TRP A 25 -3.39 4.21 11.13
C TRP A 25 -2.53 5.36 10.60
N PHE A 26 -2.94 6.62 10.81
CA PHE A 26 -2.12 7.78 10.44
C PHE A 26 -0.83 7.89 11.24
N ARG A 27 -0.85 7.50 12.53
CA ARG A 27 0.35 7.45 13.37
C ARG A 27 1.33 6.40 12.85
N MET A 28 0.86 5.18 12.61
CA MET A 28 1.66 4.11 11.99
C MET A 28 2.26 4.57 10.66
N ARG A 29 1.45 5.17 9.78
CA ARG A 29 1.91 5.71 8.49
C ARG A 29 3.03 6.75 8.66
N ARG A 30 2.96 7.60 9.68
CA ARG A 30 3.96 8.66 9.94
C ARG A 30 5.30 8.10 10.43
N CYS A 31 5.29 6.95 11.10
CA CYS A 31 6.52 6.29 11.56
C CYS A 31 7.27 5.60 10.42
N VAL A 32 6.57 5.26 9.32
CA VAL A 32 7.19 4.62 8.18
C VAL A 32 8.09 5.58 7.41
N ARG A 33 9.30 5.12 7.13
CA ARG A 33 10.28 5.80 6.28
C ARG A 33 10.49 5.00 5.01
N LEU A 34 10.48 5.70 3.88
CA LEU A 34 10.69 5.12 2.57
C LEU A 34 12.05 5.57 2.04
N ASP A 35 12.80 4.62 1.52
CA ASP A 35 14.00 4.85 0.75
C ASP A 35 13.93 3.98 -0.51
N TYR A 36 14.62 4.38 -1.58
CA TYR A 36 14.65 3.58 -2.80
C TYR A 36 15.96 3.76 -3.55
N SER A 37 16.33 2.71 -4.29
CA SER A 37 17.37 2.75 -5.30
C SER A 37 16.81 2.20 -6.61
N LYS A 38 17.17 2.86 -7.72
CA LYS A 38 16.68 2.52 -9.05
C LYS A 38 17.85 2.32 -10.00
N THR A 39 17.81 1.23 -10.75
CA THR A 39 18.61 0.97 -11.95
C THR A 39 17.67 0.97 -13.17
N LYS A 40 18.19 0.64 -14.37
CA LYS A 40 17.35 0.55 -15.57
C LYS A 40 16.26 -0.54 -15.44
N GLU A 41 16.61 -1.67 -14.84
CA GLU A 41 15.77 -2.88 -14.81
C GLU A 41 15.24 -3.19 -13.40
N HIS A 42 15.70 -2.48 -12.37
CA HIS A 42 15.38 -2.82 -10.98
C HIS A 42 15.07 -1.58 -10.15
N LEU A 43 14.01 -1.67 -9.34
CA LEU A 43 13.68 -0.70 -8.31
C LEU A 43 13.62 -1.45 -6.98
N SER A 44 14.57 -1.15 -6.09
CA SER A 44 14.61 -1.69 -4.73
C SER A 44 14.09 -0.63 -3.77
N ILE A 45 13.07 -0.98 -3.02
CA ILE A 45 12.35 -0.09 -2.10
C ILE A 45 12.58 -0.61 -0.68
N THR A 46 12.99 0.27 0.21
CA THR A 46 13.12 0.00 1.64
C THR A 46 11.99 0.70 2.39
N VAL A 47 11.29 -0.05 3.23
CA VAL A 47 10.18 0.40 4.06
C VAL A 47 10.54 0.16 5.53
N ALA A 48 11.14 1.14 6.18
CA ALA A 48 11.54 1.06 7.57
C ALA A 48 10.43 1.53 8.51
N GLY A 49 10.36 0.96 9.72
CA GLY A 49 9.39 1.37 10.74
C GLY A 49 7.98 0.79 10.54
N LEU A 50 7.87 -0.35 9.85
CA LEU A 50 6.61 -1.09 9.74
C LEU A 50 6.26 -1.72 11.09
N GLU A 51 5.12 -1.32 11.66
CA GLU A 51 4.55 -1.96 12.83
C GLU A 51 3.50 -2.99 12.41
N PRO A 52 3.48 -4.20 12.99
CA PRO A 52 2.47 -5.21 12.70
C PRO A 52 1.12 -4.82 13.31
N ALA A 53 0.31 -4.06 12.57
CA ALA A 53 -1.02 -3.64 13.01
C ALA A 53 -2.08 -4.66 12.58
N ARG A 54 -2.31 -5.69 13.41
CA ARG A 54 -3.26 -6.81 13.10
C ARG A 54 -4.71 -6.37 12.84
N SER A 55 -5.13 -5.22 13.37
CA SER A 55 -6.50 -4.70 13.26
C SER A 55 -6.65 -3.48 12.37
N LEU A 56 -5.54 -2.94 11.83
CA LEU A 56 -5.56 -1.78 10.95
C LEU A 56 -5.38 -2.22 9.50
N PRO A 57 -5.90 -1.46 8.53
CA PRO A 57 -5.62 -1.72 7.13
C PRO A 57 -4.11 -1.71 6.87
N PRO A 58 -3.61 -2.64 6.03
CA PRO A 58 -2.19 -2.66 5.70
C PRO A 58 -1.80 -1.38 4.97
N LEU A 59 -0.58 -0.90 5.22
CA LEU A 59 -0.01 0.17 4.42
C LEU A 59 0.22 -0.31 2.99
N ARG A 60 -0.07 0.58 2.04
CA ARG A 60 0.22 0.38 0.62
C ARG A 60 1.10 1.51 0.14
N LEU A 61 2.12 1.15 -0.63
CA LEU A 61 3.00 2.07 -1.32
C LEU A 61 2.57 2.17 -2.78
N ARG A 62 2.30 3.38 -3.25
CA ARG A 62 2.06 3.64 -4.67
C ARG A 62 3.38 3.90 -5.39
N VAL A 63 3.65 3.09 -6.40
CA VAL A 63 4.78 3.27 -7.32
C VAL A 63 4.21 3.71 -8.67
N HIS A 64 4.59 4.89 -9.13
CA HIS A 64 4.20 5.42 -10.43
C HIS A 64 5.08 4.81 -11.53
N VAL A 65 4.65 3.64 -11.98
CA VAL A 65 5.21 2.90 -13.10
C VAL A 65 4.05 2.32 -13.89
N ASP A 66 4.19 2.30 -15.21
CA ASP A 66 3.26 1.61 -16.08
C ASP A 66 3.27 0.11 -15.72
N PRO A 67 2.13 -0.49 -15.34
CA PRO A 67 2.06 -1.91 -15.04
C PRO A 67 2.57 -2.81 -16.17
N GLU A 68 2.49 -2.38 -17.44
CA GLU A 68 3.02 -3.15 -18.58
C GLU A 68 4.55 -3.25 -18.57
N GLN A 69 5.23 -2.31 -17.90
CA GLN A 69 6.68 -2.30 -17.73
C GLN A 69 7.13 -3.10 -16.52
N VAL A 70 6.22 -3.69 -15.73
CA VAL A 70 6.57 -4.46 -14.54
C VAL A 70 6.61 -5.95 -14.89
N ARG A 71 7.81 -6.55 -14.82
CA ARG A 71 7.98 -8.00 -14.99
C ARG A 71 7.68 -8.77 -13.72
N HIS A 72 8.08 -8.23 -12.57
CA HIS A 72 7.93 -8.91 -11.28
C HIS A 72 7.92 -7.94 -10.11
N ILE A 73 7.10 -8.20 -9.11
CA ILE A 73 7.15 -7.56 -7.79
C ILE A 73 7.13 -8.69 -6.75
N ASP A 74 8.08 -8.66 -5.82
CA ASP A 74 8.23 -9.71 -4.81
C ASP A 74 7.29 -9.53 -3.59
N ALA A 75 6.14 -8.88 -3.75
CA ALA A 75 5.16 -8.59 -2.71
C ALA A 75 3.72 -8.63 -3.27
N GLU A 76 2.70 -8.60 -2.42
CA GLU A 76 1.30 -8.47 -2.89
C GLU A 76 1.06 -7.06 -3.46
N TYR A 77 0.45 -6.96 -4.64
CA TYR A 77 0.19 -5.67 -5.29
C TYR A 77 -1.13 -5.65 -6.06
N VAL A 78 -1.59 -4.43 -6.37
CA VAL A 78 -2.74 -4.17 -7.26
C VAL A 78 -2.32 -3.16 -8.31
N CYS A 79 -2.58 -3.47 -9.58
CA CYS A 79 -2.34 -2.56 -10.70
C CYS A 79 -3.49 -1.55 -10.80
N GLY A 80 -3.13 -0.27 -10.95
CA GLY A 80 -4.04 0.77 -11.38
C GLY A 80 -3.61 1.34 -12.72
N ASP A 81 -4.32 2.36 -13.17
CA ASP A 81 -3.99 3.07 -14.41
C ASP A 81 -2.73 3.95 -14.20
N GLY A 82 -1.59 3.51 -14.73
CA GLY A 82 -0.29 4.19 -14.61
C GLY A 82 0.41 4.09 -13.25
N TYR A 83 -0.01 3.15 -12.38
CA TYR A 83 0.66 2.89 -11.10
C TYR A 83 0.45 1.47 -10.60
N VAL A 84 1.26 1.08 -9.62
CA VAL A 84 1.10 -0.15 -8.85
C VAL A 84 1.06 0.17 -7.36
N ASP A 85 0.03 -0.32 -6.65
CA ASP A 85 -0.09 -0.21 -5.20
C ASP A 85 0.40 -1.51 -4.56
N ILE A 86 1.57 -1.46 -3.91
CA ILE A 86 2.23 -2.60 -3.28
C ILE A 86 1.91 -2.62 -1.79
N ARG A 87 1.47 -3.76 -1.26
CA ARG A 87 1.25 -3.97 0.17
C ARG A 87 2.60 -4.02 0.90
N CYS A 88 2.74 -3.20 1.94
CA CYS A 88 3.93 -3.17 2.79
C CYS A 88 3.77 -4.18 3.94
N ASP A 89 4.22 -5.42 3.73
CA ASP A 89 4.26 -6.48 4.76
C ASP A 89 5.69 -6.83 5.21
N ARG A 90 6.69 -6.21 4.58
CA ARG A 90 8.12 -6.49 4.75
C ARG A 90 8.93 -5.21 4.55
N GLU A 91 10.14 -5.19 5.10
CA GLU A 91 11.01 -4.01 5.04
C GLU A 91 11.65 -3.77 3.68
N ARG A 92 11.67 -4.76 2.79
CA ARG A 92 12.27 -4.62 1.46
C ARG A 92 11.39 -5.21 0.38
N VAL A 93 11.13 -4.41 -0.64
CA VAL A 93 10.37 -4.78 -1.83
C VAL A 93 11.24 -4.54 -3.06
N ASN A 94 11.24 -5.50 -3.97
CA ASN A 94 11.93 -5.43 -5.25
C ASN A 94 10.92 -5.43 -6.39
N VAL A 95 11.11 -4.49 -7.31
CA VAL A 95 10.32 -4.34 -8.54
C VAL A 95 11.26 -4.50 -9.72
N VAL A 96 11.03 -5.53 -10.54
CA VAL A 96 11.77 -5.79 -11.78
C VAL A 96 11.01 -5.16 -12.93
N LEU A 97 11.69 -4.28 -13.65
CA LEU A 97 11.18 -3.54 -14.80
C LEU A 97 11.58 -4.22 -16.12
N ALA A 98 10.82 -3.93 -17.18
CA ALA A 98 10.99 -4.49 -18.51
C ALA A 98 11.92 -3.69 -19.42
#